data_AF-A0A496QQK6-F1
#
_entry.id   AF-A0A496QQK6-F1
#
_cell.length_a   1.000
_cell.length_b   1.000
_cell.length_c   1.000
_cell.angle_alpha   90.00
_cell.angle_beta   90.00
_cell.angle_gamma   90.00
#
_symmetry.space_group_name_H-M   'P 1'
#
loop_
_entity.id
_entity.type
_entity.pdbx_description
1 polymer ?
#
loop_
_entity_poly.entity_id
_entity_poly.type
_entity_poly.pdbx_seq_one_letter_code
_entity_poly.pdbx_strand_id
1 'polypeptide(L)' 'MVGTTEILIIAGVVLVLFGGAAIPKFARSIGKARREFEKGIKEEEEDEKKEAESTKDRETDKGTEK' A
#
# COMPACT_ATOMS: atom_id res chain seq x y z
N MET A 1 -15.70 21.79 22.00
CA MET A 1 -16.07 20.73 21.05
C MET A 1 -16.13 21.38 19.70
N VAL A 2 -15.23 21.04 18.77
CA VAL A 2 -15.31 21.58 17.41
C VAL A 2 -16.51 20.92 16.74
N GLY A 3 -17.55 21.69 16.51
CA GLY A 3 -18.78 21.25 15.88
C GLY A 3 -18.63 21.12 14.37
N THR A 4 -19.61 20.46 13.76
CA THR A 4 -19.65 20.23 12.31
C THR A 4 -19.54 21.53 11.51
N THR A 5 -20.10 22.63 12.03
CA THR A 5 -20.02 23.96 11.41
C THR A 5 -18.60 24.52 11.37
N GLU A 6 -17.83 24.40 12.45
CA GLU A 6 -16.46 24.89 12.49
C GLU A 6 -15.56 24.07 11.55
N ILE A 7 -15.77 22.76 11.47
CA ILE A 7 -15.08 21.89 10.50
C ILE A 7 -15.39 22.31 9.06
N LEU A 8 -16.65 22.61 8.74
CA LEU A 8 -17.05 23.07 7.40
C LEU A 8 -16.42 24.41 7.04
N ILE A 9 -16.33 25.35 7.98
CA ILE A 9 -15.67 26.64 7.76
C ILE A 9 -14.18 26.44 7.47
N ILE A 10 -13.49 25.63 8.28
CA ILE A 10 -12.06 25.32 8.07
C ILE A 10 -11.86 24.64 6.71
N ALA A 11 -12.69 23.65 6.38
CA ALA A 11 -12.65 22.98 5.08
C ALA A 11 -12.88 23.97 3.94
N GLY A 12 -13.80 24.93 4.09
CA GLY A 12 -14.05 26.00 3.14
C GLY A 12 -12.83 26.91 2.94
N VAL A 13 -12.16 27.33 4.01
CA VAL A 13 -10.93 28.14 3.93
C VAL A 13 -9.82 27.38 3.20
N VAL A 14 -9.61 26.10 3.55
CA VAL A 14 -8.65 25.23 2.86
C VAL A 14 -9.02 25.10 1.38
N LEU A 15 -10.31 24.93 1.06
CA LEU A 15 -10.78 24.84 -0.33
C LEU A 15 -10.53 26.13 -1.12
N VAL A 16 -10.60 27.31 -0.50
CA VAL A 16 -10.30 28.58 -1.15
C VAL A 16 -8.80 28.73 -1.39
N LEU A 17 -7.95 28.35 -0.42
CA LEU A 17 -6.50 28.43 -0.55
C LEU A 17 -5.92 27.46 -1.58
N PHE A 18 -6.42 26.23 -1.60
CA PHE A 18 -5.91 25.16 -2.48
C PHE A 18 -6.76 24.95 -3.74
N GLY A 19 -7.97 25.50 -3.79
CA GLY A 19 -8.94 25.32 -4.86
C GLY A 19 -9.75 24.02 -4.75
N GLY A 20 -10.95 24.01 -5.35
CA GLY A 20 -11.84 22.84 -5.38
C GLY A 20 -11.23 21.58 -6.00
N ALA A 21 -10.24 21.75 -6.87
CA ALA A 21 -9.52 20.66 -7.52
C ALA A 21 -8.47 19.97 -6.63
N ALA A 22 -8.10 20.55 -5.47
CA ALA A 22 -7.10 19.97 -4.58
C ALA A 22 -7.58 18.68 -3.91
N ILE A 23 -8.85 18.63 -3.48
CA ILE A 23 -9.47 17.45 -2.88
C ILE A 23 -9.39 16.21 -3.81
N PRO A 24 -9.89 16.26 -5.07
CA PRO A 24 -9.81 15.10 -5.96
C PRO A 24 -8.38 14.76 -6.38
N LYS A 25 -7.48 15.76 -6.49
CA LYS A 25 -6.06 15.52 -6.80
C LYS A 25 -5.35 14.77 -5.67
N PHE A 26 -5.57 15.20 -4.43
CA PHE A 26 -5.03 14.56 -3.23
C PHE A 26 -5.60 13.15 -3.02
N ALA A 27 -6.91 12.96 -3.18
CA ALA A 27 -7.54 11.64 -3.10
C ALA A 27 -6.95 10.67 -4.12
N ARG A 28 -6.73 11.14 -5.36
CA ARG A 28 -6.09 10.32 -6.41
C ARG A 28 -4.64 9.97 -6.08
N SER A 29 -3.85 10.88 -5.52
CA SER A 29 -2.46 10.57 -5.14
C SER A 29 -2.39 9.57 -3.98
N ILE A 30 -3.23 9.73 -2.96
CA ILE A 30 -3.31 8.78 -1.85
C ILE A 30 -3.79 7.41 -2.34
N GLY A 31 -4.81 7.36 -3.20
CA GLY A 31 -5.30 6.10 -3.76
C GLY A 31 -4.24 5.35 -4.58
N LYS A 32 -3.44 6.08 -5.37
CA LYS A 32 -2.30 5.49 -6.08
C LYS A 32 -1.23 4.98 -5.10
N ALA A 33 -0.84 5.78 -4.12
CA ALA A 33 0.16 5.39 -3.12
C ALA A 33 -0.27 4.14 -2.35
N ARG A 34 -1.52 4.08 -1.89
CA ARG A 34 -2.08 2.88 -1.24
C ARG A 34 -2.04 1.65 -2.15
N ARG A 35 -2.46 1.80 -3.41
CA ARG A 35 -2.50 0.68 -4.35
C ARG A 35 -1.11 0.13 -4.64
N GLU A 36 -0.11 0.99 -4.84
CA GLU A 36 1.27 0.53 -5.07
C GLU A 36 1.88 -0.06 -3.79
N PHE A 37 1.54 0.48 -2.61
CA PHE A 37 1.96 -0.09 -1.33
C PHE A 37 1.38 -1.49 -1.09
N GLU A 38 0.08 -1.69 -1.34
CA GLU A 38 -0.57 -3.00 -1.22
C GLU A 38 -0.01 -4.02 -2.23
N LYS A 39 0.33 -3.60 -3.45
CA LYS A 39 1.02 -4.48 -4.41
C LYS A 39 2.41 -4.88 -3.93
N GLY A 40 3.21 -3.94 -3.44
CA GLY A 40 4.57 -4.22 -2.98
C GLY A 40 4.59 -5.26 -1.85
N ILE A 41 3.69 -5.12 -0.86
CA ILE A 41 3.54 -6.11 0.22
C ILE A 41 3.18 -7.48 -0.34
N LYS A 42 2.25 -7.54 -1.28
CA LYS A 42 1.76 -8.81 -1.83
C LYS A 42 2.80 -9.51 -2.71
N GLU A 43 3.60 -8.74 -3.44
CA GLU A 43 4.73 -9.24 -4.22
C GLU A 43 5.82 -9.81 -3.30
N GLU A 44 6.17 -9.13 -2.20
CA GLU A 44 7.08 -9.67 -1.17
C GLU A 44 6.57 -10.99 -0.57
N GLU A 45 5.29 -11.06 -0.19
CA GLU A 45 4.70 -12.31 0.34
C GLU A 45 4.70 -13.47 -0.67
N GLU A 46 4.54 -13.18 -1.97
CA GLU A 46 4.60 -14.19 -3.02
C GLU A 46 6.03 -14.65 -3.31
N ASP A 47 7.01 -13.74 -3.25
CA ASP A 47 8.42 -14.05 -3.46
C ASP A 47 9.01 -14.85 -2.28
N GLU A 48 8.66 -14.52 -1.03
CA GLU A 48 9.02 -15.31 0.14
C GLU A 48 8.48 -16.75 0.07
N LYS A 49 7.27 -16.95 -0.47
CA LYS A 49 6.70 -18.30 -0.67
C LYS A 49 7.44 -19.09 -1.75
N LYS A 50 7.83 -18.45 -2.85
CA LYS A 50 8.57 -19.11 -3.94
C LYS A 50 10.00 -19.49 -3.53
N GLU A 51 10.66 -18.68 -2.70
CA GLU A 51 11.96 -19.02 -2.11
C GLU A 51 11.86 -20.20 -1.13
N ALA A 52 10.80 -20.27 -0.33
CA ALA A 52 10.56 -21.39 0.58
C ALA A 52 10.29 -22.72 -0.16
N GLU A 53 9.59 -22.70 -1.31
CA GLU A 53 9.38 -23.90 -2.12
C GLU A 53 10.64 -24.34 -2.89
N SER A 54 11.47 -23.39 -3.36
CA SER A 54 12.69 -23.71 -4.12
C SER A 54 13.81 -24.33 -3.27
N THR A 55 13.74 -24.20 -1.95
CA THR A 55 14.72 -24.78 -1.02
C THR A 55 14.41 -26.24 -0.67
N LYS A 56 13.15 -26.69 -0.84
CA LYS A 56 12.71 -28.04 -0.47
C LYS A 56 13.06 -29.11 -1.51
N ASP A 57 13.41 -28.73 -2.74
CA ASP A 57 13.73 -29.65 -3.83
C ASP A 57 15.21 -30.07 -3.88
N ARG A 58 16.09 -29.48 -3.03
CA ARG A 58 17.54 -29.77 -3.02
C ARG A 58 18.02 -30.76 -1.94
N GLU A 59 17.14 -31.24 -1.05
CA GLU A 59 17.54 -32.13 0.05
C GLU A 59 17.36 -33.63 -0.25
N THR A 60 16.73 -34.01 -1.37
CA THR A 60 16.44 -35.43 -1.69
C THR A 60 17.51 -36.17 -2.51
N ASP A 61 18.61 -35.53 -2.93
CA ASP A 61 19.61 -36.14 -3.85
C ASP A 61 20.93 -36.60 -3.20
N LYS A 62 21.17 -36.41 -1.90
CA LYS A 62 22.46 -36.80 -1.25
C LYS A 62 22.39 -37.94 -0.24
N GLY A 63 21.54 -38.93 -0.49
CA GLY A 63 21.30 -40.05 0.43
C GLY A 63 21.48 -41.45 -0.17
N THR A 64 22.22 -41.64 -1.27
CA THR A 64 22.56 -42.99 -1.76
C THR A 64 23.96 -43.01 -2.38
N GLU A 65 25.02 -43.09 -1.57
CA GLU A 65 26.20 -43.87 -1.98
C GLU A 65 27.15 -44.16 -0.81
N LYS A 66 27.37 -45.47 -0.62
CA LYS A 66 28.35 -46.20 0.22
C LYS A 66 28.01 -46.50 1.68
#